data_AF-A0A3C0P1X9-F1
#
_entry.id   AF-A0A3C0P1X9-F1
#
_cell.length_a   1.000
_cell.length_b   1.000
_cell.length_c   1.000
_cell.angle_alpha   90.00
_cell.angle_beta   90.00
_cell.angle_gamma   90.00
#
_symmetry.space_group_name_H-M   'P 1'
#
loop_
_entity.id
_entity.type
_entity.pdbx_description
1 polymer ?
#
loop_
_entity_poly.entity_id
_entity_poly.type
_entity_poly.pdbx_seq_one_letter_code
_entity_poly.pdbx_strand_id
1 'polypeptide(L)' 'MELILEKGSPESFGDRPEKEQRCYRLLDELGLEYWRCDHPEANANTMEDCLEIDSILNAAVCKNLFLCNRQKT' A
#
# COMPACT_ATOMS: atom_id res chain seq x y z
N MET A 1 11.93 8.26 -10.36
CA MET A 1 12.66 6.97 -10.13
C MET A 1 11.76 5.86 -10.68
N GLU A 2 12.27 4.73 -11.20
CA GLU A 2 11.40 3.66 -11.73
C GLU A 2 10.70 2.92 -10.57
N LEU A 3 9.40 2.72 -10.68
CA LEU A 3 8.58 2.01 -9.70
C LEU A 3 8.80 0.49 -9.85
N ILE A 4 9.05 -0.20 -8.73
CA ILE A 4 9.43 -1.62 -8.73
C ILE A 4 8.44 -2.42 -7.87
N LEU A 5 7.95 -3.52 -8.43
CA LEU A 5 7.12 -4.47 -7.71
C LEU A 5 7.99 -5.48 -6.95
N GLU A 6 7.91 -5.45 -5.63
CA GLU A 6 8.67 -6.32 -4.74
C GLU A 6 7.76 -7.30 -3.99
N LYS A 7 8.22 -8.53 -3.76
CA LYS A 7 7.46 -9.54 -3.00
C LYS A 7 7.73 -9.43 -1.50
N GLY A 8 6.68 -9.53 -0.69
CA GLY A 8 6.77 -9.65 0.77
C GLY A 8 7.09 -8.35 1.51
N SER A 9 7.60 -8.47 2.75
CA SER A 9 8.01 -7.36 3.60
C SER A 9 9.34 -6.74 3.13
N PRO A 10 9.60 -5.45 3.41
CA PRO A 10 10.89 -4.84 3.12
C PRO A 10 12.00 -5.43 4.00
N GLU A 11 13.21 -5.51 3.47
CA GLU A 11 14.39 -6.02 4.21
C GLU A 11 14.73 -5.16 5.43
N SER A 12 14.46 -3.86 5.36
CA SER A 12 14.63 -2.90 6.45
C SER A 12 13.44 -1.96 6.52
N PHE A 13 12.95 -1.73 7.74
CA PHE A 13 11.86 -0.81 7.98
C PHE A 13 12.28 0.66 8.00
N GLY A 14 13.59 0.98 8.02
CA GLY A 14 14.10 2.37 7.91
C GLY A 14 13.27 3.39 8.70
N ASP A 15 12.81 4.44 8.00
CA ASP A 15 11.94 5.49 8.53
C ASP A 15 10.43 5.21 8.35
N ARG A 16 10.04 3.97 8.01
CA ARG A 16 8.64 3.60 7.79
C ARG A 16 7.85 3.71 9.09
N PRO A 17 6.63 4.29 9.05
CA PRO A 17 5.77 4.44 10.22
C PRO A 17 5.48 3.11 10.91
N GLU A 18 5.40 3.11 12.25
CA GLU A 18 5.12 1.90 13.04
C GLU A 18 3.84 1.16 12.59
N LYS A 19 2.80 1.92 12.19
CA LYS A 19 1.56 1.35 11.65
C LYS A 19 1.79 0.46 10.42
N GLU A 20 2.71 0.85 9.55
CA GLU A 20 3.04 0.10 8.33
C GLU A 20 3.80 -1.18 8.68
N GLN A 21 4.78 -1.08 9.58
CA GLN A 21 5.54 -2.24 10.07
C GLN A 21 4.62 -3.29 10.72
N ARG A 22 3.59 -2.85 11.45
CA ARG A 22 2.57 -3.74 12.03
C ARG A 22 1.71 -4.43 10.98
N CYS A 23 1.39 -3.76 9.87
CA CYS A 23 0.67 -4.38 8.75
C CYS A 23 1.48 -5.51 8.14
N TYR A 24 2.76 -5.27 7.81
CA TYR A 24 3.62 -6.32 7.27
C TYR A 24 3.75 -7.52 8.21
N ARG A 25 4.03 -7.26 9.49
CA ARG A 25 4.11 -8.33 10.52
C ARG A 25 2.83 -9.15 10.58
N LEU A 26 1.66 -8.52 10.55
CA LEU A 26 0.38 -9.23 10.56
C LEU A 26 0.19 -10.09 9.30
N LEU A 27 0.54 -9.58 8.12
CA LEU A 27 0.43 -10.35 6.87
C LEU A 27 1.37 -11.56 6.87
N ASP A 28 2.60 -11.37 7.37
CA ASP A 28 3.61 -12.43 7.51
C ASP A 28 3.15 -13.50 8.54
N GLU A 29 2.60 -13.08 9.69
CA GLU A 29 2.03 -13.97 10.71
C GLU A 29 0.84 -14.80 10.19
N LEU A 30 0.02 -14.22 9.32
CA LEU A 30 -1.09 -14.92 8.66
C LEU A 30 -0.63 -15.82 7.50
N GLY A 31 0.64 -15.76 7.10
CA GLY A 31 1.18 -16.51 5.96
C GLY A 31 0.59 -16.08 4.62
N LEU A 32 0.17 -14.82 4.49
CA LEU A 32 -0.42 -14.29 3.25
C LEU A 32 0.69 -13.85 2.29
N GLU A 33 0.53 -14.21 1.01
CA GLU A 33 1.40 -13.68 -0.04
C GLU A 33 0.93 -12.29 -0.47
N TYR A 34 1.87 -11.34 -0.55
CA TYR A 34 1.60 -9.99 -1.02
C TYR A 34 2.82 -9.41 -1.75
N TRP A 35 2.53 -8.38 -2.54
CA TRP A 35 3.51 -7.57 -3.24
C TRP A 35 3.32 -6.11 -2.84
N ARG A 36 4.39 -5.34 -2.94
CA ARG A 36 4.42 -3.91 -2.64
C ARG A 36 5.14 -3.16 -3.75
N CYS A 37 4.84 -1.88 -3.88
CA CYS A 37 5.57 -0.96 -4.74
C CYS A 37 5.65 0.36 -3.98
N ASP A 38 6.86 0.78 -3.60
CA ASP A 38 7.04 2.09 -2.99
C ASP A 38 7.02 3.18 -4.07
N HIS A 39 6.29 4.27 -3.82
CA HIS A 39 6.08 5.34 -4.78
C HIS A 39 6.30 6.74 -4.14
N PRO A 40 7.51 7.04 -3.62
CA PRO A 40 7.75 8.28 -2.87
C PRO A 40 7.62 9.56 -3.71
N GLU A 41 7.93 9.51 -5.02
CA GLU A 41 7.77 10.66 -5.92
C GLU A 41 6.34 10.73 -6.50
N ALA A 42 5.77 9.59 -6.90
CA ALA A 42 4.39 9.48 -7.37
C ALA A 42 3.43 9.35 -6.18
N ASN A 43 3.08 10.48 -5.56
CA ASN A 43 2.24 10.54 -4.36
C ASN A 43 0.75 10.16 -4.61
N ALA A 44 0.41 9.61 -5.78
CA ALA A 44 -0.96 9.29 -6.21
C ALA A 44 -1.94 10.46 -6.07
N ASN A 45 -1.45 11.69 -6.24
CA ASN A 45 -2.27 12.91 -6.14
C ASN A 45 -2.85 13.34 -7.50
N THR A 46 -2.30 12.85 -8.60
CA THR A 46 -2.79 13.09 -9.97
C THR A 46 -3.32 11.80 -10.61
N MET A 47 -4.10 11.94 -11.68
CA MET A 47 -4.56 10.79 -12.45
C MET A 47 -3.41 10.08 -13.16
N GLU A 48 -2.42 10.84 -13.61
CA GLU A 48 -1.19 10.36 -14.22
C GLU A 48 -0.39 9.49 -13.24
N ASP A 49 -0.19 9.95 -11.99
CA ASP A 49 0.48 9.17 -10.95
C ASP A 49 -0.27 7.85 -10.68
N CYS A 50 -1.61 7.91 -10.63
CA CYS A 50 -2.44 6.73 -10.36
C CYS A 50 -2.33 5.70 -11.49
N LEU A 51 -2.29 6.15 -12.75
CA LEU A 51 -2.13 5.28 -13.91
C LEU A 51 -0.76 4.61 -13.94
N GLU A 52 0.29 5.33 -13.58
CA GLU A 52 1.64 4.77 -13.50
C GLU A 52 1.72 3.67 -12.44
N ILE A 53 1.21 3.92 -11.23
CA ILE A 53 1.19 2.95 -10.13
C ILE A 53 0.32 1.72 -10.48
N ASP A 54 -0.88 1.94 -11.06
CA ASP A 54 -1.81 0.88 -11.44
C ASP A 54 -1.18 -0.09 -12.46
N SER A 55 -0.43 0.45 -13.42
CA SER A 55 0.25 -0.34 -14.46
C SER A 55 1.26 -1.36 -13.91
N ILE A 56 1.78 -1.11 -12.71
CA ILE A 56 2.83 -1.92 -12.08
C ILE A 56 2.25 -2.89 -11.05
N LEU A 57 1.27 -2.42 -10.27
CA LEU A 57 0.61 -3.25 -9.26
C LEU A 57 -0.13 -4.43 -9.90
N ASN A 58 -0.65 -4.26 -11.13
CA ASN A 58 -1.42 -5.28 -11.85
C ASN A 58 -2.51 -5.93 -10.97
N ALA A 59 -3.14 -5.12 -10.14
CA ALA A 59 -4.12 -5.52 -9.15
C ALA A 59 -5.30 -4.55 -9.18
N ALA A 60 -6.49 -5.04 -8.83
CA ALA A 60 -7.66 -4.17 -8.74
C ALA A 60 -7.50 -3.17 -7.59
N VAL A 61 -7.44 -1.87 -7.92
CA VAL A 61 -7.34 -0.81 -6.91
C VAL A 61 -8.66 -0.64 -6.17
N CYS A 62 -8.64 -0.85 -4.86
CA CYS A 62 -9.79 -0.68 -3.98
C CYS A 62 -9.81 0.70 -3.32
N LYS A 63 -10.94 1.41 -3.40
CA LYS A 63 -11.19 2.66 -2.67
C LYS A 63 -12.07 2.39 -1.46
N ASN A 64 -11.63 2.84 -0.29
CA ASN A 64 -12.33 2.62 0.96
C ASN A 64 -13.00 3.92 1.42
N LEU A 65 -14.27 3.84 1.82
CA LEU A 65 -15.01 4.93 2.43
C LEU A 65 -15.15 4.67 3.93
N PHE A 66 -14.56 5.54 4.75
CA PHE A 66 -14.78 5.53 6.19
C PHE A 66 -16.01 6.39 6.50
N LEU A 67 -17.14 5.73 6.81
CA LEU A 67 -18.44 6.38 6.98
C LEU A 67 -18.90 6.31 8.45
N CYS A 68 -19.68 7.30 8.85
CA CYS A 68 -20.33 7.32 10.16
C CYS A 68 -21.85 7.19 9.98
N ASN A 69 -22.48 6.32 10.76
CA ASN A 69 -23.94 6.21 10.75
C ASN A 69 -24.57 7.44 11.45
N ARG A 70 -25.87 7.69 11.20
CA ARG A 70 -26.59 8.82 11.83
C ARG A 70 -26.59 8.75 13.36
N GLN A 71 -26.54 7.54 13.93
CA GLN A 71 -26.63 7.32 15.37
C GLN A 71 -25.28 7.55 16.09
N LYS A 72 -24.17 7.63 15.35
CA LYS A 72 -22.80 7.71 15.88
C LYS A 72 -22.48 6.62 16.92
N THR A 73 -23.16 5.48 16.87
CA THR A 73 -22.92 4.31 17.72
C THR A 73 -21.89 3.39 17.11
#